data_AF-R0KRY3-F1
#
_entry.id   AF-R0KRY3-F1
#
_cell.length_a   1.000
_cell.length_b   1.000
_cell.length_c   1.000
_cell.angle_alpha   90.00
_cell.angle_beta   90.00
_cell.angle_gamma   90.00
#
_symmetry.space_group_name_H-M   'P 1'
#
loop_
_entity.id
_entity.type
_entity.pdbx_description
1 polymer ?
#
loop_
_entity_poly.entity_id
_entity_poly.type
_entity_poly.pdbx_seq_one_letter_code
_entity_poly.pdbx_strand_id
1 'polypeptide(L)'
;MTDLLNLSKTPAFRIMIAGKDATQTLDKRLLSMTLTDNRGFEADQLDLELDDADVLVIMPRRGAVISMALGWKGEPLFSKGNFTVDEIEHSGSPDRLTIRARSADFRER
;
A
#
# COMPACT_ATOMS: atom_id res chain seq x y z
N MET A 1 17.65 0.18 -32.41
CA MET A 1 18.52 0.34 -31.22
C MET A 1 17.67 0.95 -30.12
N THR A 2 16.75 0.16 -29.55
CA THR A 2 15.71 0.69 -28.65
C THR A 2 15.30 -0.28 -27.54
N ASP A 3 15.96 -1.43 -27.42
CA ASP A 3 15.46 -2.55 -26.60
C ASP A 3 16.38 -2.93 -25.42
N LEU A 4 17.45 -2.17 -25.19
CA LEU A 4 18.38 -2.44 -24.08
C LEU A 4 17.99 -1.72 -22.78
N LEU A 5 17.02 -0.79 -22.83
CA LEU A 5 16.50 -0.08 -21.65
C LEU A 5 15.33 -0.80 -20.96
N ASN A 6 14.80 -1.88 -21.56
CA ASN A 6 13.67 -2.65 -21.04
C ASN A 6 14.08 -3.97 -20.35
N LEU A 7 15.37 -4.19 -20.09
CA LEU A 7 15.83 -5.46 -19.54
C LEU A 7 15.56 -5.64 -18.04
N SER A 8 15.22 -4.57 -17.31
CA SER A 8 14.88 -4.66 -15.89
C SER A 8 13.37 -4.55 -15.68
N LYS A 9 12.79 -5.58 -15.06
CA LYS A 9 11.38 -5.52 -14.66
C LYS A 9 11.20 -4.41 -13.62
N THR A 10 10.33 -3.45 -13.93
CA THR A 10 9.96 -2.37 -13.00
C THR A 10 8.73 -2.82 -12.20
N PRO A 11 8.79 -2.85 -10.86
CA PRO A 11 7.62 -3.21 -10.05
C PRO A 11 6.50 -2.18 -10.26
N ALA A 12 5.26 -2.66 -10.17
CA ALA A 12 4.08 -1.82 -10.26
C ALA A 12 3.05 -2.28 -9.23
N PHE A 13 2.23 -1.33 -8.78
CA PHE A 13 1.16 -1.59 -7.83
C PHE A 13 -0.10 -0.83 -8.22
N ARG A 14 -1.22 -1.24 -7.62
CA ARG A 14 -2.46 -0.48 -7.61
C ARG A 14 -2.99 -0.47 -6.19
N ILE A 15 -3.39 0.70 -5.72
CA ILE A 15 -4.02 0.88 -4.41
C ILE A 15 -5.34 1.62 -4.60
N MET A 16 -6.42 0.98 -4.15
CA MET A 16 -7.73 1.60 -4.01
C MET A 16 -7.97 1.87 -2.53
N ILE A 17 -8.40 3.08 -2.18
CA ILE A 17 -8.78 3.44 -0.81
C ILE A 17 -10.25 3.83 -0.82
N ALA A 18 -11.07 3.13 -0.04
CA ALA A 18 -12.52 3.35 0.02
C ALA A 18 -13.18 3.40 -1.37
N GLY A 19 -12.74 2.53 -2.29
CA GLY A 19 -13.24 2.44 -3.67
C GLY A 19 -12.70 3.49 -4.65
N LYS A 20 -11.82 4.39 -4.23
CA LYS A 20 -11.18 5.39 -5.10
C LYS A 20 -9.74 5.00 -5.41
N ASP A 21 -9.32 5.17 -6.66
CA ASP A 21 -7.95 4.89 -7.06
C ASP A 21 -7.01 5.96 -6.48
N ALA A 22 -6.08 5.52 -5.64
CA ALA A 22 -5.07 6.36 -4.99
C ALA A 22 -3.67 6.14 -5.58
N THR A 23 -3.53 5.30 -6.60
CA THR A 23 -2.23 4.79 -7.08
C THR A 23 -1.30 5.92 -7.48
N GLN A 24 -1.74 6.88 -8.30
CA GLN A 24 -0.86 7.98 -8.76
C GLN A 24 -0.47 8.95 -7.64
N THR A 25 -1.32 9.11 -6.62
CA THR A 25 -1.03 9.95 -5.47
C THR A 25 0.02 9.27 -4.60
N LEU A 26 -0.13 7.98 -4.35
CA LEU A 26 0.81 7.19 -3.56
C LEU A 26 2.14 6.97 -4.30
N ASP A 27 2.14 6.75 -5.61
CA ASP A 27 3.36 6.55 -6.41
C ASP A 27 4.37 7.70 -6.28
N LYS A 28 3.88 8.93 -6.06
CA LYS A 28 4.73 10.12 -5.86
C LYS A 28 5.32 10.24 -4.45
N ARG A 29 4.80 9.50 -3.49
CA ARG A 29 5.08 9.66 -2.06
C ARG A 29 5.51 8.37 -1.36
N LEU A 30 5.30 7.22 -1.99
CA LEU A 30 5.56 5.92 -1.39
C LEU A 30 7.06 5.72 -1.19
N LEU A 31 7.48 5.68 0.07
CA LEU A 31 8.85 5.38 0.48
C LEU A 31 9.04 3.87 0.58
N SER A 32 8.10 3.18 1.21
CA SER A 32 8.12 1.72 1.33
C SER A 32 6.72 1.12 1.41
N MET A 33 6.59 -0.13 0.97
CA MET A 33 5.38 -0.95 1.09
C MET A 33 5.79 -2.35 1.53
N THR A 34 5.21 -2.82 2.63
CA THR A 34 5.44 -4.18 3.14
C THR A 34 4.13 -4.91 3.25
N LEU A 35 4.04 -6.08 2.62
CA LEU A 35 2.94 -7.03 2.79
C LEU A 35 3.49 -8.26 3.51
N THR A 36 2.92 -8.57 4.67
CA THR A 36 3.25 -9.75 5.47
C THR A 36 2.07 -10.70 5.47
N ASP A 37 2.20 -11.82 4.76
CA ASP A 37 1.23 -12.91 4.79
C ASP A 37 1.46 -13.76 6.05
N ASN A 38 0.47 -13.80 6.94
CA ASN A 38 0.57 -14.54 8.21
C ASN A 38 -0.09 -15.91 8.09
N ARG A 39 0.33 -16.85 8.95
CA ARG A 39 -0.23 -18.22 8.98
C ARG A 39 -1.16 -18.40 10.16
N GLY A 40 -2.12 -19.31 10.01
CA GLY A 40 -3.03 -19.69 11.08
C GLY A 40 -4.16 -18.68 11.26
N PHE A 41 -4.29 -18.13 12.46
CA PHE A 41 -5.40 -17.24 12.86
C PHE A 41 -4.92 -15.79 13.08
N GLU A 42 -3.85 -15.40 12.39
CA GLU A 42 -3.34 -14.05 12.39
C GLU A 42 -3.67 -13.41 11.05
N ALA A 43 -4.25 -12.21 11.07
CA ALA A 43 -4.53 -11.46 9.87
C ALA A 43 -3.22 -11.02 9.19
N ASP A 44 -3.24 -10.96 7.86
CA ASP A 44 -2.16 -10.40 7.06
C ASP A 44 -2.04 -8.91 7.35
N GLN A 45 -0.83 -8.38 7.21
CA GLN A 45 -0.54 -6.98 7.49
C GLN A 45 0.00 -6.28 6.25
N LEU A 46 -0.53 -5.08 5.98
CA LEU A 46 -0.03 -4.13 5.01
C LEU A 46 0.47 -2.89 5.75
N ASP A 47 1.74 -2.55 5.54
CA ASP A 47 2.34 -1.28 5.99
C ASP A 47 2.71 -0.44 4.76
N LEU A 48 2.29 0.83 4.77
CA LEU A 48 2.68 1.84 3.80
C LEU A 48 3.41 2.96 4.51
N GLU A 49 4.59 3.32 4.03
CA GLU A 49 5.35 4.48 4.48
C GLU A 49 5.36 5.54 3.39
N LEU A 50 4.92 6.75 3.70
CA LEU A 50 4.77 7.86 2.76
C LEU A 50 5.61 9.06 3.20
N ASP A 51 6.14 9.77 2.20
CA ASP A 51 6.70 11.10 2.35
C ASP A 51 5.57 12.13 2.58
N ASP A 52 5.61 12.77 3.75
CA ASP A 52 4.69 13.82 4.16
C ASP A 52 5.44 15.10 4.57
N ALA A 53 6.66 15.32 4.03
CA ALA A 53 7.46 16.50 4.35
C ALA A 53 6.80 17.84 3.96
N ASP A 54 5.83 17.82 3.05
CA ASP A 54 5.01 18.98 2.64
C ASP A 54 3.64 19.05 3.34
N VAL A 55 3.31 18.07 4.19
CA VAL A 55 2.06 17.96 4.97
C VAL A 55 0.81 17.98 4.08
N LEU A 56 0.92 17.44 2.86
CA LEU A 56 -0.20 17.39 1.89
C LEU A 56 -0.90 16.02 1.82
N VAL A 57 -0.44 15.01 2.58
CA VAL A 57 -1.09 13.70 2.57
C VAL A 57 -2.42 13.77 3.34
N ILE A 58 -3.53 13.65 2.59
CA ILE A 58 -4.85 13.49 3.21
C ILE A 58 -4.95 12.07 3.75
N MET A 59 -5.02 11.93 5.08
CA MET A 59 -5.14 10.64 5.73
C MET A 59 -6.42 9.90 5.32
N PRO A 60 -6.33 8.58 5.06
CA PRO A 60 -7.51 7.74 5.13
C PRO A 60 -8.05 7.75 6.56
N ARG A 61 -9.36 7.52 6.71
CA ARG A 61 -9.92 7.31 8.06
C ARG A 61 -9.53 5.91 8.53
N ARG A 62 -9.28 5.75 9.83
CA ARG A 62 -9.29 4.41 10.45
C ARG A 62 -10.59 3.68 10.08
N GLY A 63 -10.49 2.41 9.73
CA GLY A 63 -11.58 1.61 9.20
C GLY A 63 -11.78 1.73 7.68
N ALA A 64 -11.06 2.60 6.98
CA ALA A 64 -11.08 2.62 5.52
C ALA A 64 -10.52 1.31 4.96
N VAL A 65 -11.14 0.80 3.90
CA VAL A 65 -10.68 -0.40 3.21
C VAL A 65 -9.69 0.00 2.12
N ILE A 66 -8.52 -0.65 2.14
CA ILE A 66 -7.48 -0.61 1.13
C ILE A 66 -7.54 -1.90 0.33
N SER A 67 -7.78 -1.81 -0.97
CA SER A 67 -7.60 -2.94 -1.89
C SER A 67 -6.26 -2.78 -2.60
N MET A 68 -5.43 -3.82 -2.61
CA MET A 68 -4.11 -3.75 -3.23
C MET A 68 -3.91 -4.79 -4.34
N ALA A 69 -3.10 -4.43 -5.33
CA ALA A 69 -2.57 -5.35 -6.33
C ALA A 69 -1.10 -5.04 -6.60
N LEU A 70 -0.31 -6.07 -6.91
CA LEU A 70 1.13 -6.00 -7.19
C LEU A 70 1.49 -6.75 -8.47
N GLY A 71 2.54 -6.33 -9.15
CA GLY A 71 3.04 -7.00 -10.35
C GLY A 71 4.17 -6.22 -11.00
N TRP A 72 4.27 -6.38 -12.32
CA TRP A 72 5.27 -5.70 -13.14
C TRP A 72 4.61 -4.66 -14.05
N LYS A 73 5.30 -3.55 -14.28
CA LYS A 73 4.82 -2.49 -15.17
C LYS A 73 4.62 -3.05 -16.59
N GLY A 74 3.44 -2.83 -17.16
CA GLY A 74 3.05 -3.33 -18.48
C GLY A 74 2.45 -4.75 -18.49
N GLU A 75 2.43 -5.44 -17.34
CA GLU A 75 1.77 -6.73 -17.16
C GLU A 75 0.49 -6.58 -16.30
N PRO A 76 -0.46 -7.53 -16.34
CA PRO A 76 -1.57 -7.56 -15.39
C PRO A 76 -1.09 -7.60 -13.93
N LEU A 77 -1.71 -6.79 -13.07
CA LEU A 77 -1.42 -6.80 -11.64
C LEU A 77 -2.24 -7.88 -10.93
N PHE A 78 -1.63 -8.57 -9.97
CA PHE A 78 -2.26 -9.60 -9.16
C PHE A 78 -2.85 -8.98 -7.88
N SER A 79 -4.15 -9.17 -7.66
CA SER A 79 -4.79 -8.74 -6.42
C SER A 79 -4.21 -9.49 -5.22
N LYS A 80 -3.99 -8.76 -4.12
CA LYS A 80 -3.55 -9.31 -2.83
C LYS A 80 -4.60 -9.17 -1.74
N GLY A 81 -5.83 -8.82 -2.11
CA GLY A 81 -6.95 -8.72 -1.18
C GLY A 81 -7.19 -7.32 -0.63
N ASN A 82 -7.96 -7.29 0.46
CA ASN A 82 -8.47 -6.10 1.12
C ASN A 82 -7.95 -6.02 2.55
N PHE A 83 -7.54 -4.83 2.97
CA PHE A 83 -6.98 -4.54 4.28
C PHE A 83 -7.74 -3.36 4.89
N THR A 84 -8.08 -3.45 6.16
CA THR A 84 -8.77 -2.38 6.89
C THR A 84 -7.73 -1.58 7.68
N VAL A 85 -7.70 -0.26 7.47
CA VAL A 85 -6.78 0.64 8.19
C VAL A 85 -7.07 0.58 9.68
N ASP A 86 -6.08 0.21 10.48
CA ASP A 86 -6.19 0.14 11.94
C ASP A 86 -5.43 1.26 12.64
N GLU A 87 -4.29 1.69 12.07
CA GLU A 87 -3.38 2.64 12.69
C GLU A 87 -2.75 3.59 11.65
N ILE A 88 -2.54 4.83 12.08
CA ILE A 88 -1.90 5.88 11.30
C ILE A 88 -0.95 6.63 12.23
N GLU A 89 0.33 6.64 11.91
CA GLU A 89 1.38 7.26 12.73
C GLU A 89 2.14 8.32 11.93
N HIS A 90 2.47 9.44 12.59
CA HIS A 90 3.43 10.42 12.07
C HIS A 90 4.78 10.24 12.77
N SER A 91 5.86 10.30 12.01
CA SER A 91 7.21 10.46 12.55
C SER A 91 7.81 11.80 12.14
N GLY A 92 8.66 12.37 13.00
CA GLY A 92 9.30 13.67 12.78
C GLY A 92 10.35 13.69 11.67
N SER A 93 11.07 14.81 11.56
CA SER A 93 11.75 15.24 10.33
C SER A 93 12.78 14.27 9.72
N PRO A 94 12.77 14.06 8.38
CA PRO A 94 11.72 14.50 7.47
C PRO A 94 10.40 13.78 7.76
N ASP A 95 9.30 14.52 7.75
CA ASP A 95 8.01 14.02 8.22
C ASP A 95 7.55 12.83 7.37
N ARG A 96 7.19 11.73 8.03
CA ARG A 96 6.69 10.52 7.39
C ARG A 96 5.36 10.10 7.97
N LEU A 97 4.56 9.48 7.11
CA LEU A 97 3.29 8.86 7.49
C LEU A 97 3.38 7.35 7.33
N THR A 98 3.13 6.63 8.42
CA THR A 98 2.95 5.18 8.39
C THR A 98 1.47 4.85 8.46
N ILE A 99 0.96 4.12 7.49
CA ILE A 99 -0.40 3.57 7.49
C ILE A 99 -0.28 2.07 7.66
N ARG A 100 -0.88 1.53 8.73
CA ARG A 100 -1.03 0.10 8.95
C ARG A 100 -2.45 -0.32 8.66
N ALA A 101 -2.59 -1.47 8.03
CA ALA A 101 -3.87 -2.08 7.72
C ALA A 101 -3.79 -3.60 7.83
N ARG A 102 -4.87 -4.25 8.24
CA ARG A 102 -4.93 -5.71 8.41
C ARG A 102 -6.03 -6.34 7.57
N SER A 103 -5.80 -7.54 7.08
CA SER A 103 -6.86 -8.34 6.47
C SER A 103 -7.89 -8.77 7.53
N ALA A 104 -8.99 -9.40 7.12
CA ALA A 104 -10.02 -9.85 8.06
C ALA A 104 -9.44 -10.89 9.04
N ASP A 105 -9.68 -10.70 10.34
CA ASP A 105 -9.35 -11.69 11.38
C ASP A 105 -10.45 -12.77 11.41
N PHE A 106 -10.07 -14.03 11.28
CA PHE A 106 -11.00 -15.17 11.23
C PHE A 106 -11.49 -15.63 12.62
N ARG A 107 -11.25 -14.85 13.69
CA ARG A 107 -11.66 -15.20 15.07
C ARG A 107 -13.15 -15.01 15.39
N GLU A 108 -13.94 -14.42 14.50
CA GLU A 108 -15.39 -14.29 14.67
C GLU A 108 -16.16 -15.07 13.61
N ARG A 109 -16.31 -16.39 13.83
CA ARG A 109 -17.43 -17.19 13.33
C ARG A 109 -17.82 -18.26 14.35
#